data_AF-A0A367M2E6-F1
#
_entry.id   AF-A0A367M2E6-F1
#
_cell.length_a   1.000
_cell.length_b   1.000
_cell.length_c   1.000
_cell.angle_alpha   90.00
_cell.angle_beta   90.00
_cell.angle_gamma   90.00
#
_symmetry.space_group_name_H-M   'P 1'
#
loop_
_entity.id
_entity.type
_entity.pdbx_description
1 polymer ?
#
loop_
_entity_poly.entity_id
_entity_poly.type
_entity_poly.pdbx_seq_one_letter_code
_entity_poly.pdbx_strand_id
1 'polypeptide(L)'
;MSKPILSTASVLAFERKLDPSDALMSAGAWAQRDASQEWPAVTVREKSVRGTISNRLKTKDRDPAKLDASIQSPNLQTVDVANLPSDADTLKVRFTLRVLGGAGTPSACNDAAYRDKLLQTVATYVNEQGFAELARRYAHNLANARFLWRNRVGAEAVEVRINHIRQGEVARAWRFDALAIGLRDFKADAEL
;
A
#
# COMPACT_ATOMS: atom_id res chain seq x y z
N MET A 1 46.37 15.45 19.64
CA MET A 1 45.65 14.16 19.49
C MET A 1 44.66 14.31 18.34
N SER A 2 44.80 13.54 17.27
CA SER A 2 43.87 13.55 16.13
C SER A 2 42.49 13.09 16.60
N LYS A 3 41.42 13.79 16.21
CA LYS A 3 40.05 13.29 16.43
C LYS A 3 39.93 11.93 15.74
N PRO A 4 39.43 10.88 16.43
CA PRO A 4 39.17 9.61 15.78
C PRO A 4 38.21 9.85 14.60
N ILE A 5 38.54 9.26 13.46
CA ILE A 5 37.74 9.37 12.23
C ILE A 5 36.42 8.66 12.50
N LEU A 6 35.30 9.36 12.29
CA LEU A 6 33.98 8.80 12.48
C LEU A 6 33.71 7.72 11.41
N SER A 7 33.56 6.47 11.84
CA SER A 7 33.17 5.36 10.96
C SER A 7 31.66 5.13 11.02
N THR A 8 31.12 4.47 10.00
CA THR A 8 29.73 3.98 10.05
C THR A 8 29.60 2.85 11.07
N ALA A 9 28.47 2.85 11.80
CA ALA A 9 28.12 1.78 12.72
C ALA A 9 27.90 0.46 11.98
N SER A 10 28.42 -0.65 12.50
CA SER A 10 28.21 -1.98 11.89
C SER A 10 26.86 -2.61 12.24
N VAL A 11 26.16 -2.08 13.25
CA VAL A 11 24.78 -2.44 13.57
C VAL A 11 23.98 -1.15 13.66
N LEU A 12 22.96 -1.02 12.81
CA LEU A 12 22.04 0.13 12.81
C LEU A 12 20.64 -0.33 12.39
N ALA A 13 19.62 0.00 13.17
CA ALA A 13 18.23 -0.33 12.88
C ALA A 13 17.27 0.80 13.26
N PHE A 14 16.18 0.93 12.51
CA PHE A 14 15.10 1.88 12.77
C PHE A 14 13.74 1.18 12.66
N GLU A 15 12.85 1.49 13.59
CA GLU A 15 11.44 1.11 13.47
C GLU A 15 10.73 1.98 12.43
N ARG A 16 9.80 1.38 11.69
CA ARG A 16 8.91 2.12 10.78
C ARG A 16 8.06 3.14 11.53
N LYS A 17 7.69 4.24 10.87
CA LYS A 17 6.92 5.34 11.47
C LYS A 17 5.53 5.53 10.89
N LEU A 18 5.32 5.06 9.66
CA LEU A 18 4.00 4.90 9.07
C LEU A 18 3.61 3.43 9.21
N ASP A 19 2.57 3.16 9.99
CA ASP A 19 2.14 1.82 10.33
C ASP A 19 0.68 1.60 9.91
N PRO A 20 0.43 1.15 8.68
CA PRO A 20 -0.91 0.78 8.22
C PRO A 20 -1.33 -0.58 8.79
N SER A 21 -2.61 -0.73 9.12
CA SER A 21 -3.21 -2.04 9.35
C SER A 21 -3.44 -2.78 8.05
N ASP A 22 -3.76 -4.08 8.14
CA ASP A 22 -4.38 -4.79 7.03
C ASP A 22 -5.69 -4.10 6.62
N ALA A 23 -5.94 -4.10 5.31
CA ALA A 23 -7.14 -3.51 4.73
C ALA A 23 -8.19 -4.58 4.50
N LEU A 24 -9.36 -4.41 5.11
CA LEU A 24 -10.50 -5.32 4.96
C LEU A 24 -11.40 -4.88 3.81
N MET A 25 -11.94 -5.86 3.09
CA MET A 25 -12.77 -5.67 1.92
C MET A 25 -14.22 -6.09 2.19
N SER A 26 -15.15 -5.21 1.86
CA SER A 26 -16.61 -5.42 1.94
C SER A 26 -17.28 -4.87 0.68
N ALA A 27 -18.49 -5.30 0.38
CA ALA A 27 -19.19 -4.91 -0.85
C ALA A 27 -20.61 -4.42 -0.57
N GLY A 28 -21.10 -3.50 -1.41
CA GLY A 28 -22.45 -2.98 -1.35
C GLY A 28 -22.78 -2.10 -2.55
N ALA A 29 -23.85 -1.33 -2.45
CA ALA A 29 -24.33 -0.43 -3.51
C ALA A 29 -23.77 0.99 -3.38
N TRP A 30 -23.28 1.59 -4.47
CA TRP A 30 -22.61 2.89 -4.49
C TRP A 30 -23.46 4.01 -3.86
N ALA A 31 -24.76 4.02 -4.18
CA ALA A 31 -25.71 5.00 -3.66
C ALA A 31 -25.87 4.96 -2.13
N GLN A 32 -25.54 3.82 -1.50
CA GLN A 32 -25.68 3.58 -0.05
C GLN A 32 -24.35 3.68 0.70
N ARG A 33 -23.31 4.28 0.10
CA ARG A 33 -21.95 4.31 0.67
C ARG A 33 -21.84 5.08 2.00
N ASP A 34 -22.75 6.02 2.26
CA ASP A 34 -22.82 6.74 3.55
C ASP A 34 -23.28 5.83 4.69
N ALA A 35 -24.07 4.80 4.40
CA ALA A 35 -24.51 3.77 5.32
C ALA A 35 -23.69 2.46 5.20
N SER A 36 -22.41 2.55 4.80
CA SER A 36 -21.56 1.38 4.52
C SER A 36 -21.06 0.60 5.74
N GLN A 37 -21.58 0.87 6.95
CA GLN A 37 -21.10 0.25 8.18
C GLN A 37 -21.43 -1.25 8.26
N GLU A 38 -22.57 -1.65 7.70
CA GLU A 38 -23.09 -3.03 7.75
C GLU A 38 -22.88 -3.80 6.45
N TRP A 39 -22.05 -3.30 5.54
CA TRP A 39 -21.77 -4.00 4.27
C TRP A 39 -21.10 -5.36 4.52
N PRO A 40 -21.57 -6.44 3.88
CA PRO A 40 -20.99 -7.76 4.06
C PRO A 40 -19.55 -7.82 3.54
N ALA A 41 -18.73 -8.64 4.21
CA ALA A 41 -17.35 -8.88 3.79
C ALA A 41 -17.29 -9.59 2.43
N VAL A 42 -16.26 -9.28 1.63
CA VAL A 42 -15.95 -10.04 0.42
C VAL A 42 -15.23 -11.32 0.83
N THR A 43 -15.83 -12.47 0.56
CA THR A 43 -15.26 -13.77 0.93
C THR A 43 -14.37 -14.32 -0.19
N VAL A 44 -13.36 -15.08 0.23
CA VAL A 44 -12.53 -15.87 -0.67
C VAL A 44 -13.18 -17.24 -0.84
N ARG A 45 -13.27 -17.71 -2.09
CA ARG A 45 -13.79 -19.04 -2.44
C ARG A 45 -12.89 -19.72 -3.46
N GLU A 46 -12.90 -21.04 -3.44
CA GLU A 46 -12.19 -21.83 -4.44
C GLU A 46 -12.98 -21.91 -5.76
N LYS A 47 -12.26 -22.03 -6.87
CA LYS A 47 -12.81 -22.50 -8.14
C LYS A 47 -11.80 -23.37 -8.87
N SER A 48 -12.29 -24.36 -9.60
CA SER A 48 -11.46 -25.12 -10.54
C SER A 48 -11.26 -24.34 -11.83
N VAL A 49 -10.05 -24.37 -12.37
CA VAL A 49 -9.69 -23.82 -13.67
C VAL A 49 -8.97 -24.87 -14.50
N ARG A 50 -9.27 -24.91 -15.80
CA ARG A 50 -8.51 -25.71 -16.76
C ARG A 50 -7.57 -24.77 -17.51
N GLY A 51 -6.33 -24.69 -17.03
CA GLY A 51 -5.30 -23.87 -17.62
C GLY A 51 -4.82 -24.37 -18.98
N THR A 52 -4.06 -23.52 -19.66
CA THR A 52 -3.32 -23.85 -20.88
C THR A 52 -1.82 -23.76 -20.60
N ILE A 53 -0.99 -24.40 -21.43
CA ILE A 53 0.47 -24.22 -21.38
C ILE A 53 0.82 -22.97 -22.18
N SER A 54 1.06 -21.85 -21.48
CA SER A 54 1.34 -20.54 -22.11
C SER A 54 2.76 -20.02 -21.84
N ASN A 55 3.57 -20.75 -21.08
CA ASN A 55 4.94 -20.36 -20.80
C ASN A 55 5.85 -20.60 -22.00
N ARG A 56 6.91 -19.80 -22.12
CA ARG A 56 7.98 -20.05 -23.09
C ARG A 56 8.63 -21.40 -22.74
N LEU A 57 8.53 -22.35 -23.66
CA LEU A 57 9.10 -23.67 -23.50
C LEU A 57 10.60 -23.66 -23.80
N LYS A 58 11.37 -24.43 -23.03
CA LYS A 58 12.79 -24.67 -23.33
C LYS A 58 12.86 -25.63 -24.51
N THR A 59 13.28 -25.13 -25.68
CA THR A 59 13.21 -25.81 -26.99
C THR A 59 14.51 -26.51 -27.42
N LYS A 60 15.38 -26.91 -26.49
CA LYS A 60 16.47 -27.84 -26.86
C LYS A 60 15.88 -29.25 -26.96
N ASP A 61 15.84 -29.77 -28.18
CA ASP A 61 15.62 -31.19 -28.52
C ASP A 61 14.26 -31.80 -28.11
N ARG A 62 13.15 -31.09 -28.33
CA ARG A 62 11.80 -31.66 -28.15
C ARG A 62 11.15 -32.04 -29.47
N ASP A 63 10.73 -33.29 -29.54
CA ASP A 63 9.85 -33.86 -30.57
C ASP A 63 8.54 -33.05 -30.67
N PRO A 64 8.17 -32.54 -31.85
CA PRO A 64 6.91 -31.83 -32.08
C PRO A 64 5.67 -32.59 -31.60
N ALA A 65 5.62 -33.92 -31.74
CA ALA A 65 4.46 -34.71 -31.29
C ALA A 65 4.31 -34.70 -29.75
N LYS A 66 5.42 -34.70 -29.01
CA LYS A 66 5.42 -34.56 -27.54
C LYS A 66 5.02 -33.16 -27.10
N LEU A 67 5.35 -32.16 -27.90
CA LEU A 67 4.92 -30.78 -27.67
C LEU A 67 3.40 -30.66 -27.81
N ASP A 68 2.84 -31.19 -28.90
CA ASP A 68 1.40 -31.18 -29.16
C ASP A 68 0.62 -31.96 -28.09
N ALA A 69 1.10 -33.14 -27.70
CA ALA A 69 0.50 -33.92 -26.62
C ALA A 69 0.53 -33.18 -25.27
N SER A 70 1.60 -32.43 -24.98
CA SER A 70 1.70 -31.64 -23.76
C SER A 70 0.71 -30.47 -23.74
N ILE A 71 0.49 -29.80 -24.88
CA ILE A 71 -0.45 -28.67 -24.99
C ILE A 71 -1.91 -29.14 -24.92
N GLN A 72 -2.21 -30.33 -25.43
CA GLN A 72 -3.56 -30.92 -25.40
C GLN A 72 -3.95 -31.46 -24.01
N SER A 73 -2.97 -31.74 -23.16
CA SER A 73 -3.18 -32.28 -21.81
C SER A 73 -3.90 -31.26 -20.91
N PRO A 74 -4.96 -31.66 -20.18
CA PRO A 74 -5.66 -30.76 -19.28
C PRO A 74 -4.76 -30.33 -18.10
N ASN A 75 -4.55 -29.04 -17.94
CA ASN A 75 -3.84 -28.46 -16.80
C ASN A 75 -4.85 -28.02 -15.73
N LEU A 76 -5.40 -29.00 -15.01
CA LEU A 76 -6.41 -28.75 -13.97
C LEU A 76 -5.76 -28.13 -12.73
N GLN A 77 -6.34 -27.04 -12.24
CA GLN A 77 -5.87 -26.33 -11.05
C GLN A 77 -7.07 -25.88 -10.22
N THR A 78 -6.87 -25.71 -8.92
CA THR A 78 -7.80 -25.02 -8.03
C THR A 78 -7.18 -23.70 -7.62
N VAL A 79 -7.96 -22.62 -7.66
CA VAL A 79 -7.49 -21.27 -7.32
C VAL A 79 -8.50 -20.58 -6.42
N ASP A 80 -7.99 -19.65 -5.62
CA ASP A 80 -8.80 -18.74 -4.82
C ASP A 80 -9.28 -17.54 -5.64
N VAL A 81 -10.55 -17.17 -5.46
CA VAL A 81 -11.14 -15.97 -6.04
C VAL A 81 -11.98 -15.21 -5.02
N ALA A 82 -12.02 -13.90 -5.18
CA ALA A 82 -12.90 -12.99 -4.47
C ALA A 82 -13.66 -12.17 -5.52
N ASN A 83 -14.99 -12.18 -5.46
CA ASN A 83 -15.85 -11.40 -6.36
C ASN A 83 -16.87 -10.64 -5.53
N LEU A 84 -17.36 -9.51 -6.05
CA LEU A 84 -18.52 -8.85 -5.47
C LEU A 84 -19.75 -9.77 -5.59
N PRO A 85 -20.73 -9.64 -4.67
CA PRO A 85 -22.07 -10.14 -4.87
C PRO A 85 -22.69 -9.61 -6.18
N SER A 86 -23.60 -10.36 -6.78
CA SER A 86 -24.25 -9.99 -8.06
C SER A 86 -25.15 -8.75 -7.97
N ASP A 87 -25.55 -8.38 -6.75
CA ASP A 87 -26.39 -7.24 -6.39
C ASP A 87 -25.58 -6.07 -5.80
N ALA A 88 -24.25 -6.14 -5.82
CA ALA A 88 -23.34 -5.09 -5.37
C ALA A 88 -22.44 -4.61 -6.50
N ASP A 89 -22.25 -3.29 -6.59
CA ASP A 89 -21.42 -2.62 -7.60
C ASP A 89 -20.17 -1.95 -7.01
N THR A 90 -20.04 -1.91 -5.68
CA THR A 90 -19.01 -1.14 -5.00
C THR A 90 -18.18 -1.98 -4.05
N LEU A 91 -16.86 -1.88 -4.19
CA LEU A 91 -15.88 -2.40 -3.24
C LEU A 91 -15.52 -1.32 -2.21
N LYS A 92 -15.67 -1.62 -0.92
CA LYS A 92 -15.16 -0.82 0.19
C LYS A 92 -13.91 -1.46 0.75
N VAL A 93 -12.83 -0.67 0.83
CA VAL A 93 -11.55 -1.05 1.43
C VAL A 93 -11.30 -0.17 2.66
N ARG A 94 -11.13 -0.77 3.83
CA ARG A 94 -10.95 -0.04 5.10
C ARG A 94 -9.73 -0.52 5.88
N PHE A 95 -8.88 0.42 6.28
CA PHE A 95 -7.73 0.20 7.16
C PHE A 95 -7.54 1.42 8.08
N THR A 96 -6.65 1.30 9.05
CA THR A 96 -6.18 2.42 9.88
C THR A 96 -4.70 2.67 9.63
N LEU A 97 -4.24 3.89 9.89
CA LEU A 97 -2.84 4.28 9.75
C LEU A 97 -2.40 5.04 11.00
N ARG A 98 -1.31 4.58 11.63
CA ARG A 98 -0.62 5.35 12.68
C ARG A 98 0.59 6.07 12.11
N VAL A 99 0.78 7.31 12.54
CA VAL A 99 1.97 8.13 12.22
C VAL A 99 2.72 8.38 13.53
N LEU A 100 3.90 7.79 13.65
CA LEU A 100 4.75 7.87 14.85
C LEU A 100 5.80 8.98 14.69
N GLY A 101 6.09 9.69 15.77
CA GLY A 101 7.18 10.66 15.84
C GLY A 101 8.56 10.00 16.00
N GLY A 102 9.61 10.82 16.08
CA GLY A 102 10.97 10.35 16.34
C GLY A 102 11.66 9.69 15.14
N ALA A 103 11.31 10.11 13.91
CA ALA A 103 12.09 9.76 12.72
C ALA A 103 13.52 10.35 12.86
N GLY A 104 14.50 9.48 13.09
CA GLY A 104 15.90 9.87 13.36
C GLY A 104 16.55 9.12 14.52
N THR A 105 15.74 8.62 15.47
CA THR A 105 16.25 7.82 16.59
C THR A 105 16.32 6.34 16.19
N PRO A 106 17.53 5.73 16.17
CA PRO A 106 17.66 4.31 15.88
C PRO A 106 17.17 3.47 17.06
N SER A 107 16.57 2.30 16.78
CA SER A 107 16.22 1.30 17.80
C SER A 107 17.45 0.48 18.22
N ALA A 108 18.46 0.37 17.34
CA ALA A 108 19.76 -0.22 17.66
C ALA A 108 20.87 0.56 16.95
N CYS A 109 21.96 0.87 17.65
CA CYS A 109 23.20 1.42 17.08
C CYS A 109 24.38 0.98 17.96
N ASN A 110 25.43 0.41 17.38
CA ASN A 110 26.59 -0.07 18.16
C ASN A 110 27.73 0.94 18.30
N ASP A 111 27.61 2.14 17.73
CA ASP A 111 28.58 3.24 17.89
C ASP A 111 27.86 4.50 18.40
N ALA A 112 28.24 4.93 19.61
CA ALA A 112 27.65 6.09 20.26
C ALA A 112 28.00 7.41 19.55
N ALA A 113 29.24 7.59 19.10
CA ALA A 113 29.66 8.80 18.41
C ALA A 113 28.95 8.92 17.04
N TYR A 114 28.77 7.80 16.36
CA TYR A 114 27.98 7.76 15.12
C TYR A 114 26.51 8.10 15.37
N ARG A 115 25.91 7.53 16.43
CA ARG A 115 24.52 7.83 16.83
C ARG A 115 24.35 9.32 17.12
N ASP A 116 25.26 9.93 17.89
CA ASP A 116 25.16 11.35 18.23
C ASP A 116 25.27 12.24 16.99
N LYS A 117 26.21 11.92 16.09
CA LYS A 117 26.34 12.66 14.84
C LYS A 117 25.11 12.49 13.94
N LEU A 118 24.54 11.29 13.89
CA LEU A 118 23.30 11.01 13.17
C LEU A 118 22.12 11.82 13.72
N LEU A 119 21.92 11.83 15.05
CA LEU A 119 20.86 12.59 15.71
C LEU A 119 21.01 14.09 15.44
N GLN A 120 22.23 14.63 15.53
CA GLN A 120 22.51 16.02 15.18
C GLN A 120 22.16 16.30 13.72
N THR A 121 22.58 15.43 12.80
CA THR A 121 22.32 15.61 11.36
C THR A 121 20.82 15.59 11.03
N VAL A 122 20.07 14.66 11.63
CA VAL A 122 18.61 14.61 11.44
C VAL A 122 17.92 15.80 12.09
N ALA A 123 18.35 16.22 13.29
CA ALA A 123 17.81 17.41 13.93
C ALA A 123 18.06 18.68 13.08
N THR A 124 19.24 18.81 12.48
CA THR A 124 19.54 19.88 11.52
C THR A 124 18.57 19.86 10.34
N TYR A 125 18.36 18.70 9.70
CA TYR A 125 17.39 18.57 8.61
C TYR A 125 15.97 18.99 9.01
N VAL A 126 15.50 18.52 10.18
CA VAL A 126 14.16 18.86 10.68
C VAL A 126 14.03 20.36 10.97
N ASN A 127 15.06 20.98 11.52
CA ASN A 127 15.05 22.41 11.84
C ASN A 127 15.13 23.29 10.59
N GLU A 128 15.88 22.88 9.56
CA GLU A 128 16.07 23.67 8.34
C GLU A 128 14.93 23.52 7.34
N GLN A 129 14.40 22.31 7.16
CA GLN A 129 13.46 21.99 6.08
C GLN A 129 12.11 21.45 6.58
N GLY A 130 12.10 20.83 7.76
CA GLY A 130 10.94 20.11 8.28
C GLY A 130 10.55 18.88 7.45
N PHE A 131 9.34 18.37 7.70
CA PHE A 131 8.81 17.17 7.02
C PHE A 131 7.68 17.46 6.04
N ALA A 132 7.48 18.73 5.66
CA ALA A 132 6.36 19.14 4.80
C ALA A 132 6.33 18.37 3.48
N GLU A 133 7.47 18.22 2.80
CA GLU A 133 7.53 17.52 1.52
C GLU A 133 7.24 16.02 1.63
N LEU A 134 7.73 15.36 2.69
CA LEU A 134 7.40 13.96 2.96
C LEU A 134 5.92 13.79 3.27
N ALA A 135 5.38 14.63 4.16
CA ALA A 135 3.97 14.60 4.57
C ALA A 135 3.04 14.82 3.37
N ARG A 136 3.32 15.82 2.53
CA ARG A 136 2.57 16.13 1.31
C ARG A 136 2.51 14.96 0.34
N ARG A 137 3.63 14.27 0.12
CA ARG A 137 3.67 13.06 -0.74
C ARG A 137 2.95 11.87 -0.12
N TYR A 138 3.00 11.70 1.20
CA TYR A 138 2.21 10.67 1.87
C TYR A 138 0.70 10.96 1.75
N ALA A 139 0.29 12.21 1.98
CA ALA A 139 -1.10 12.65 1.84
C ALA A 139 -1.62 12.40 0.42
N HIS A 140 -0.85 12.75 -0.61
CA HIS A 140 -1.20 12.48 -2.00
C HIS A 140 -1.44 11.00 -2.30
N ASN A 141 -0.59 10.11 -1.78
CA ASN A 141 -0.73 8.66 -2.01
C ASN A 141 -1.95 8.07 -1.30
N LEU A 142 -2.39 8.68 -0.19
CA LEU A 142 -3.67 8.33 0.43
C LEU A 142 -4.83 8.86 -0.42
N ALA A 143 -4.79 10.13 -0.80
CA ALA A 143 -5.90 10.78 -1.48
C ALA A 143 -6.18 10.22 -2.88
N ASN A 144 -5.15 9.85 -3.64
CA ASN A 144 -5.32 9.26 -4.98
C ASN A 144 -5.61 7.75 -4.97
N ALA A 145 -5.84 7.14 -3.80
CA ALA A 145 -6.15 5.73 -3.64
C ALA A 145 -5.08 4.77 -4.21
N ARG A 146 -3.79 5.15 -4.17
CA ARG A 146 -2.70 4.27 -4.67
C ARG A 146 -2.67 2.91 -3.98
N PHE A 147 -3.13 2.85 -2.73
CA PHE A 147 -3.25 1.63 -1.93
C PHE A 147 -4.29 0.63 -2.47
N LEU A 148 -5.14 0.99 -3.43
CA LEU A 148 -6.07 0.06 -4.07
C LEU A 148 -5.41 -0.83 -5.13
N TRP A 149 -4.16 -0.54 -5.52
CA TRP A 149 -3.41 -1.31 -6.52
C TRP A 149 -4.24 -1.60 -7.78
N ARG A 150 -4.50 -2.88 -8.07
CA ARG A 150 -5.25 -3.32 -9.26
C ARG A 150 -6.74 -2.97 -9.19
N ASN A 151 -7.32 -2.83 -8.00
CA ASN A 151 -8.74 -2.47 -7.83
C ASN A 151 -9.04 -1.02 -8.28
N ARG A 152 -8.02 -0.18 -8.45
CA ARG A 152 -8.17 1.18 -9.01
C ARG A 152 -8.30 1.19 -10.54
N VAL A 153 -7.80 0.16 -11.21
CA VAL A 153 -7.72 0.14 -12.68
C VAL A 153 -9.09 -0.19 -13.27
N GLY A 154 -9.62 0.70 -14.11
CA GLY A 154 -10.92 0.50 -14.77
C GLY A 154 -12.13 0.78 -13.88
N ALA A 155 -11.96 1.48 -12.76
CA ALA A 155 -13.07 1.93 -11.92
C ALA A 155 -13.76 3.17 -12.52
N GLU A 156 -15.09 3.25 -12.42
CA GLU A 156 -15.88 4.40 -12.87
C GLU A 156 -15.68 5.62 -11.96
N ALA A 157 -15.66 5.39 -10.65
CA ALA A 157 -15.45 6.40 -9.62
C ALA A 157 -14.68 5.80 -8.44
N VAL A 158 -13.86 6.62 -7.78
CA VAL A 158 -13.13 6.22 -6.56
C VAL A 158 -13.19 7.36 -5.54
N GLU A 159 -13.95 7.16 -4.46
CA GLU A 159 -14.03 8.10 -3.35
C GLU A 159 -13.17 7.61 -2.18
N VAL A 160 -12.26 8.45 -1.69
CA VAL A 160 -11.46 8.19 -0.48
C VAL A 160 -11.97 9.05 0.66
N ARG A 161 -12.26 8.42 1.81
CA ARG A 161 -12.66 9.10 3.05
C ARG A 161 -11.60 8.91 4.11
N ILE A 162 -11.08 10.00 4.66
CA ILE A 162 -10.06 9.98 5.71
C ILE A 162 -10.62 10.66 6.94
N ASN A 163 -10.55 9.99 8.10
CA ASN A 163 -10.95 10.53 9.39
C ASN A 163 -9.73 10.59 10.32
N HIS A 164 -9.48 11.74 10.92
CA HIS A 164 -8.53 11.88 12.02
C HIS A 164 -9.27 11.66 13.35
N ILE A 165 -8.81 10.67 14.10
CA ILE A 165 -9.46 10.24 15.35
C ILE A 165 -8.68 10.75 16.55
N ARG A 166 -9.38 11.37 17.51
CA ARG A 166 -8.85 11.73 18.84
C ARG A 166 -9.82 11.26 19.90
N GLN A 167 -9.32 10.55 20.92
CA GLN A 167 -10.13 10.06 22.04
C GLN A 167 -11.38 9.25 21.61
N GLY A 168 -11.28 8.52 20.50
CA GLY A 168 -12.39 7.72 19.96
C GLY A 168 -13.37 8.48 19.06
N GLU A 169 -13.22 9.80 18.92
CA GLU A 169 -14.09 10.65 18.11
C GLU A 169 -13.39 11.18 16.86
N VAL A 170 -14.18 11.50 15.82
CA VAL A 170 -13.67 12.09 14.58
C VAL A 170 -13.42 13.58 14.80
N ALA A 171 -12.16 13.96 14.92
CA ALA A 171 -11.75 15.35 15.06
C ALA A 171 -11.84 16.13 13.74
N ARG A 172 -11.58 15.47 12.60
CA ARG A 172 -11.71 16.05 11.26
C ARG A 172 -11.90 14.94 10.22
N ALA A 173 -12.70 15.23 9.20
CA ALA A 173 -12.96 14.34 8.08
C ALA A 173 -12.60 15.03 6.74
N TRP A 174 -12.10 14.25 5.80
CA TRP A 174 -11.80 14.65 4.42
C TRP A 174 -12.39 13.65 3.43
N ARG A 175 -12.76 14.13 2.25
CA ARG A 175 -13.30 13.33 1.15
C ARG A 175 -12.60 13.73 -0.14
N PHE A 176 -12.02 12.76 -0.84
CA PHE A 176 -11.29 12.99 -2.08
C PHE A 176 -11.91 12.20 -3.23
N ASP A 177 -11.97 12.83 -4.41
CA ASP A 177 -12.09 12.13 -5.69
C ASP A 177 -10.68 11.67 -6.11
N ALA A 178 -10.42 10.38 -5.96
CA ALA A 178 -9.09 9.81 -6.20
C ALA A 178 -8.72 9.70 -7.68
N LEU A 179 -9.68 9.80 -8.59
CA LEU A 179 -9.41 9.78 -10.04
C LEU A 179 -9.08 11.19 -10.55
N ALA A 180 -9.62 12.23 -9.92
CA ALA A 180 -9.23 13.62 -10.17
C ALA A 180 -7.78 13.92 -9.75
N ILE A 181 -7.24 13.17 -8.77
CA ILE A 181 -5.87 13.35 -8.27
C ILE A 181 -4.90 12.44 -9.03
N GLY A 182 -3.87 13.04 -9.64
CA GLY A 182 -2.87 12.35 -10.44
C GLY A 182 -2.03 11.32 -9.66
N LEU A 183 -1.56 10.28 -10.37
CA LEU A 183 -0.61 9.28 -9.83
C LEU A 183 0.86 9.66 -9.98
N ARG A 184 1.17 10.58 -10.90
CA ARG A 184 2.54 10.97 -11.27
C ARG A 184 2.84 12.41 -10.86
N ASP A 185 1.83 13.27 -10.92
CA ASP A 185 1.93 14.68 -10.58
C ASP A 185 1.45 14.93 -9.15
N PHE A 186 2.37 15.42 -8.32
CA PHE A 186 2.07 15.82 -6.94
C PHE A 186 1.80 17.33 -6.90
N LYS A 187 0.64 17.78 -7.41
CA LYS A 187 0.25 19.20 -7.44
C LYS A 187 -0.06 19.72 -6.03
N ALA A 188 0.06 21.02 -5.81
CA ALA A 188 -0.40 21.61 -4.55
C ALA A 188 -1.93 21.72 -4.59
N ASP A 189 -2.60 21.32 -3.51
CA ASP A 189 -4.02 21.56 -3.27
C ASP A 189 -4.14 22.06 -1.82
N ALA A 190 -5.09 22.96 -1.54
CA ALA A 190 -5.29 23.47 -0.18
C ALA A 190 -5.69 22.37 0.81
N GLU A 191 -6.20 21.24 0.31
CA GLU A 191 -6.55 20.07 1.10
C GLU A 191 -5.47 18.97 1.16
N LEU A 192 -4.32 19.11 0.45
CA LEU A 192 -3.23 18.10 0.36
C LEU A 192 -1.82 18.59 0.69
#